data_AF-A0A2E0H2X8-F1
#
_entry.id   AF-A0A2E0H2X8-F1
#
_cell.length_a   1.000
_cell.length_b   1.000
_cell.length_c   1.000
_cell.angle_alpha   90.00
_cell.angle_beta   90.00
_cell.angle_gamma   90.00
#
_symmetry.space_group_name_H-M   'P 1'
#
loop_
_entity.id
_entity.type
_entity.pdbx_description
1 polymer ?
#
loop_
_entity_poly.entity_id
_entity_poly.type
_entity_poly.pdbx_seq_one_letter_code
_entity_poly.pdbx_strand_id
1 'polypeptide(L)'
;MGHTFVPLDEALVLTVIDYSGRGYSIIDSPLTESDLGDLPSDLIRHFMETFAREGGFNLHLTVMAGMNNHHIAEASFKSIARSLKAALSFDPRQGESISSTKGTISS
;
A
#
# COMPACT_ATOMS: atom_id res chain seq x y z
N MET A 1 3.67 9.85 6.37
CA MET A 1 2.91 8.61 6.59
C MET A 1 1.46 8.82 6.17
N GLY A 2 0.81 7.78 5.63
CA GLY A 2 -0.61 7.81 5.27
C GLY A 2 -1.22 6.42 5.45
N HIS A 3 -2.51 6.37 5.74
CA HIS A 3 -3.25 5.12 5.83
C HIS A 3 -4.68 5.29 5.33
N THR A 4 -5.27 4.23 4.80
CA THR A 4 -6.66 4.23 4.34
C THR A 4 -7.32 2.87 4.51
N PHE A 5 -8.63 2.89 4.72
CA PHE A 5 -9.51 1.76 4.50
C PHE A 5 -10.25 2.00 3.19
N VAL A 6 -10.22 1.02 2.28
CA VAL A 6 -10.93 1.11 1.01
C VAL A 6 -11.77 -0.15 0.81
N PRO A 7 -13.10 0.01 0.65
CA PRO A 7 -13.96 -1.09 0.27
C PRO A 7 -14.04 -1.25 -1.25
N LEU A 8 -14.42 -2.44 -1.69
CA LEU A 8 -15.05 -2.69 -2.98
C LEU A 8 -15.98 -3.88 -2.84
N ASP A 9 -17.28 -3.64 -2.93
CA ASP A 9 -18.34 -4.61 -2.61
C ASP A 9 -18.07 -5.31 -1.27
N GLU A 10 -17.85 -6.63 -1.25
CA GLU A 10 -17.58 -7.41 -0.04
C GLU A 10 -16.12 -7.31 0.44
N ALA A 11 -15.23 -6.75 -0.37
CA ALA A 11 -13.83 -6.56 -0.02
C ALA A 11 -13.62 -5.29 0.81
N LEU A 12 -12.70 -5.37 1.78
CA LEU A 12 -12.23 -4.25 2.59
C LEU A 12 -10.73 -4.39 2.81
N VAL A 13 -9.97 -3.36 2.41
CA VAL A 13 -8.52 -3.36 2.52
C VAL A 13 -8.04 -2.19 3.37
N LEU A 14 -7.20 -2.49 4.36
CA LEU A 14 -6.38 -1.52 5.08
C LEU A 14 -5.01 -1.42 4.42
N THR A 15 -4.56 -0.21 4.15
CA THR A 15 -3.17 0.06 3.77
C THR A 15 -2.57 1.13 4.66
N VAL A 16 -1.30 0.94 5.00
CA VAL A 16 -0.48 1.89 5.74
C VAL A 16 0.85 2.06 4.99
N ILE A 17 1.22 3.31 4.71
CA ILE A 17 2.47 3.67 4.02
C ILE A 17 3.26 4.65 4.87
N ASP A 18 4.55 4.35 5.07
CA ASP A 18 5.53 5.27 5.61
C ASP A 18 6.65 5.52 4.61
N TYR A 19 6.72 6.75 4.09
CA TYR A 19 7.72 7.17 3.11
C TYR A 19 9.04 7.52 3.80
N SER A 20 9.68 6.48 4.34
CA SER A 20 10.80 6.60 5.26
C SER A 20 12.18 6.47 4.62
N GLY A 21 12.27 6.30 3.30
CA GLY A 21 13.49 5.94 2.59
C GLY A 21 13.90 4.47 2.78
N ARG A 22 13.01 3.59 3.29
CA ARG A 22 13.32 2.17 3.50
C ARG A 22 12.27 1.33 2.84
N GLY A 23 12.67 0.57 1.82
CA GLY A 23 11.79 -0.34 1.11
C GLY A 23 11.54 -1.62 1.90
N TYR A 24 10.31 -1.82 2.35
CA TYR A 24 9.88 -3.03 3.04
C TYR A 24 8.37 -3.20 2.90
N SER A 25 7.89 -4.44 2.94
CA SER A 25 6.45 -4.70 2.80
C SER A 25 5.98 -5.91 3.58
N ILE A 26 4.76 -5.80 4.11
CA ILE A 26 3.97 -6.92 4.62
C ILE A 26 2.63 -6.89 3.88
N ILE A 27 2.36 -7.95 3.13
CA ILE A 27 1.14 -8.10 2.33
C ILE A 27 0.36 -9.29 2.88
N ASP A 28 -0.70 -9.01 3.64
CA ASP A 28 -1.63 -10.02 4.14
C ASP A 28 -2.90 -9.99 3.28
N SER A 29 -2.99 -10.96 2.37
CA SER A 29 -4.02 -11.00 1.34
C SER A 29 -4.36 -12.45 0.99
N PRO A 30 -5.64 -12.83 0.98
CA PRO A 30 -6.09 -14.18 0.68
C PRO A 30 -6.30 -14.42 -0.83
N LEU A 31 -5.67 -13.60 -1.70
CA LEU A 31 -5.76 -13.76 -3.16
C LEU A 31 -5.42 -15.21 -3.57
N THR A 32 -6.25 -15.75 -4.46
CA THR A 32 -6.06 -17.07 -5.07
C THR A 32 -5.93 -16.93 -6.59
N GLU A 33 -5.75 -18.05 -7.31
CA GLU A 33 -5.52 -18.04 -8.77
C GLU A 33 -6.77 -17.83 -9.64
N SER A 34 -7.97 -17.69 -9.07
CA SER A 34 -9.21 -17.50 -9.85
C SER A 34 -9.57 -16.02 -10.03
N ASP A 35 -10.52 -15.73 -10.92
CA ASP A 35 -11.22 -14.43 -11.00
C ASP A 35 -10.33 -13.18 -11.27
N LEU A 36 -9.14 -13.38 -11.83
CA LEU A 36 -8.18 -12.31 -12.20
C LEU A 36 -7.85 -12.27 -13.72
N GLY A 37 -8.59 -13.01 -14.53
CA GLY A 37 -8.31 -13.14 -15.97
C GLY A 37 -6.94 -13.80 -16.20
N ASP A 38 -6.10 -13.17 -17.03
CA ASP A 38 -4.76 -13.67 -17.37
C ASP A 38 -3.65 -13.17 -16.43
N LEU A 39 -3.99 -12.47 -15.34
CA LEU A 39 -3.02 -11.97 -14.36
C LEU A 39 -2.89 -12.94 -13.18
N PRO A 40 -1.75 -13.65 -13.03
CA PRO A 40 -1.52 -14.51 -11.87
C PRO A 40 -1.55 -13.72 -10.57
N SER A 41 -2.16 -14.31 -9.54
CA SER A 41 -2.35 -13.64 -8.25
C SER A 41 -1.02 -13.32 -7.55
N ASP A 42 -0.03 -14.19 -7.74
CA ASP A 42 1.34 -14.01 -7.27
C ASP A 42 2.02 -12.76 -7.86
N LEU A 43 1.69 -12.37 -9.10
CA LEU A 43 2.26 -11.14 -9.68
C LEU A 43 1.73 -9.88 -9.02
N ILE A 44 0.49 -9.90 -8.48
CA ILE A 44 -0.06 -8.77 -7.74
C ILE A 44 0.73 -8.57 -6.44
N ARG A 45 0.97 -9.66 -5.70
CA ARG A 45 1.80 -9.64 -4.50
C ARG A 45 3.22 -9.17 -4.82
N HIS A 46 3.84 -9.79 -5.82
CA HIS A 46 5.21 -9.46 -6.22
C HIS A 46 5.36 -8.00 -6.69
N PHE A 47 4.35 -7.48 -7.38
CA PHE A 47 4.29 -6.06 -7.75
C PHE A 47 4.31 -5.18 -6.49
N MET A 48 3.46 -5.45 -5.49
CA MET A 48 3.38 -4.61 -4.28
C MET A 48 4.69 -4.64 -3.47
N GLU A 49 5.31 -5.82 -3.34
CA GLU A 49 6.59 -5.99 -2.65
C GLU A 49 7.70 -5.22 -3.37
N THR A 50 7.79 -5.37 -4.69
CA THR A 50 8.80 -4.67 -5.51
C THR A 50 8.54 -3.17 -5.52
N PHE A 51 7.28 -2.74 -5.59
CA PHE A 51 6.89 -1.33 -5.58
C PHE A 51 7.31 -0.64 -4.28
N ALA A 52 7.11 -1.28 -3.13
CA ALA A 52 7.57 -0.77 -1.84
C ALA A 52 9.10 -0.75 -1.75
N ARG A 53 9.76 -1.83 -2.20
CA ARG A 53 11.22 -1.96 -2.18
C ARG A 53 11.90 -0.84 -2.98
N GLU A 54 11.55 -0.74 -4.26
CA GLU A 54 12.15 0.23 -5.18
C GLU A 54 11.67 1.66 -4.90
N GLY A 55 10.46 1.82 -4.35
CA GLY A 55 9.92 3.11 -3.93
C GLY A 55 10.52 3.66 -2.63
N GLY A 56 11.29 2.86 -1.88
CA GLY A 56 11.92 3.30 -0.65
C GLY A 56 10.92 3.62 0.46
N PHE A 57 9.79 2.91 0.54
CA PHE A 57 8.80 3.10 1.60
C PHE A 57 8.37 1.78 2.24
N ASN A 58 7.90 1.87 3.48
CA ASN A 58 7.28 0.76 4.16
C ASN A 58 5.82 0.66 3.71
N LEU A 59 5.38 -0.54 3.33
CA LEU A 59 4.02 -0.83 2.91
C LEU A 59 3.43 -1.96 3.78
N HIS A 60 2.39 -1.66 4.55
CA HIS A 60 1.55 -2.69 5.15
C HIS A 60 0.21 -2.71 4.44
N LEU A 61 -0.20 -3.88 3.97
CA LEU A 61 -1.51 -4.10 3.38
C LEU A 61 -2.16 -5.32 4.04
N THR A 62 -3.40 -5.16 4.49
CA THR A 62 -4.20 -6.22 5.08
C THR A 62 -5.59 -6.22 4.47
N VAL A 63 -5.97 -7.33 3.86
CA VAL A 63 -7.35 -7.58 3.42
C VAL A 63 -8.15 -8.04 4.63
N MET A 64 -9.03 -7.17 5.11
CA MET A 64 -9.82 -7.40 6.33
C MET A 64 -11.10 -8.18 6.06
N ALA A 65 -11.63 -8.07 4.85
CA ALA A 65 -12.77 -8.82 4.33
C ALA A 65 -12.65 -8.90 2.80
N GLY A 66 -13.29 -9.89 2.19
CA GLY A 66 -13.30 -10.08 0.73
C GLY A 66 -13.29 -11.55 0.34
N MET A 67 -13.93 -11.87 -0.79
CA MET A 67 -13.92 -13.23 -1.35
C MET A 67 -13.59 -13.23 -2.83
N ASN A 68 -14.00 -12.19 -3.56
CA ASN A 68 -13.71 -12.06 -4.98
C ASN A 68 -12.30 -11.45 -5.18
N ASN A 69 -11.46 -12.15 -5.95
CA ASN A 69 -10.07 -11.72 -6.16
C ASN A 69 -9.96 -10.40 -6.92
N HIS A 70 -10.84 -10.14 -7.90
CA HIS A 70 -10.88 -8.86 -8.59
C HIS A 70 -11.17 -7.72 -7.60
N HIS A 71 -12.15 -7.91 -6.72
CA HIS A 71 -12.52 -6.90 -5.72
C HIS A 71 -11.39 -6.63 -4.73
N ILE A 72 -10.77 -7.69 -4.21
CA ILE A 72 -9.62 -7.59 -3.32
C ILE A 72 -8.45 -6.87 -4.00
N ALA A 73 -8.11 -7.26 -5.23
CA ALA A 73 -7.01 -6.66 -5.97
C ALA A 73 -7.28 -5.17 -6.23
N GLU A 74 -8.45 -4.82 -6.77
CA GLU A 74 -8.78 -3.42 -7.08
C GLU A 74 -8.85 -2.55 -5.82
N ALA A 75 -9.48 -3.05 -4.75
CA ALA A 75 -9.48 -2.37 -3.45
C ALA A 75 -8.06 -2.15 -2.91
N SER A 76 -7.17 -3.13 -3.08
CA SER A 76 -5.76 -3.04 -2.69
C SER A 76 -5.03 -1.92 -3.43
N PHE A 77 -5.14 -1.87 -4.77
CA PHE A 77 -4.53 -0.79 -5.56
C PHE A 77 -5.12 0.58 -5.21
N LYS A 78 -6.44 0.69 -5.04
CA LYS A 78 -7.11 1.93 -4.62
C LYS A 78 -6.64 2.39 -3.24
N SER A 79 -6.47 1.46 -2.29
CA SER A 79 -5.99 1.74 -0.94
C SER A 79 -4.55 2.22 -0.92
N ILE A 80 -3.67 1.56 -1.68
CA ILE A 80 -2.27 2.00 -1.87
C ILE A 80 -2.24 3.41 -2.43
N ALA A 81 -2.98 3.69 -3.51
CA ALA A 81 -2.98 5.01 -4.14
C ALA A 81 -3.41 6.13 -3.18
N ARG A 82 -4.46 5.91 -2.39
CA ARG A 82 -4.95 6.91 -1.43
C ARG A 82 -4.01 7.07 -0.23
N SER A 83 -3.48 5.96 0.31
CA SER A 83 -2.50 6.00 1.39
C SER A 83 -1.22 6.71 0.97
N LEU A 84 -0.74 6.47 -0.26
CA LEU A 84 0.44 7.11 -0.82
C LEU A 84 0.20 8.61 -1.02
N LYS A 85 -0.96 9.00 -1.57
CA LYS A 85 -1.34 10.41 -1.68
C LYS A 85 -1.30 11.11 -0.33
N ALA A 86 -1.86 10.50 0.71
CA ALA A 86 -1.81 11.06 2.06
C ALA A 86 -0.37 11.13 2.59
N ALA A 87 0.44 10.09 2.39
CA ALA A 87 1.82 10.03 2.85
C ALA A 87 2.74 11.08 2.19
N LEU A 88 2.44 11.45 0.95
CA LEU A 88 3.19 12.42 0.15
C LEU A 88 2.56 13.82 0.13
N SER A 89 1.42 14.01 0.81
CA SER A 89 0.79 15.33 0.88
C SER A 89 1.60 16.25 1.78
N PHE A 90 1.73 17.51 1.36
CA PHE A 90 2.40 18.53 2.16
C PHE A 90 1.60 18.82 3.44
N ASP A 91 2.26 18.75 4.60
CA ASP A 91 1.69 19.20 5.87
C ASP A 91 2.16 20.65 6.15
N PRO A 92 1.26 21.66 6.04
CA PRO A 92 1.62 23.04 6.31
C PRO A 92 2.10 23.29 7.74
N ARG A 93 1.81 22.38 8.69
CA ARG A 93 2.32 22.47 10.07
C ARG A 93 3.78 22.06 10.20
N GLN A 94 4.29 21.23 9.28
CA GLN A 94 5.69 20.83 9.24
C GLN A 94 6.57 21.86 8.51
N GLY A 95 6.00 22.69 7.64
CA GLY A 95 6.77 23.66 6.86
C GLY A 95 7.86 22.96 6.03
N GLU A 96 9.12 23.41 6.17
CA GLU A 96 10.27 22.80 5.50
C GLU A 96 10.98 21.71 6.34
N SER A 97 10.43 21.34 7.50
CA SER A 97 11.07 20.35 8.37
C SER A 97 10.95 18.93 7.79
N ILE A 98 12.06 18.18 7.88
CA ILE A 98 12.08 16.76 7.49
C ILE A 98 11.37 15.96 8.58
N SER A 99 10.36 15.16 8.20
CA SER A 99 9.56 14.33 9.11
C SER A 99 10.31 13.08 9.62
N SER A 100 11.52 13.28 10.17
CA SER A 100 12.39 12.24 10.72
C SER A 100 13.22 12.82 11.86
N THR A 101 13.27 12.14 13.00
CA THR A 101 14.13 12.55 14.14
C THR A 101 15.61 12.52 13.82
N LYS A 102 16.01 11.82 12.75
CA LYS A 102 17.39 11.79 12.24
C LYS A 102 17.73 12.98 11.34
N GLY A 103 16.74 13.83 11.03
CA GLY A 103 16.92 14.98 10.13
C GLY A 103 17.19 14.59 8.67
N THR A 104 16.96 13.33 8.29
CA THR A 104 17.17 12.85 6.92
C THR A 104 16.19 11.73 6.57
N ILE A 105 15.88 11.62 5.28
CA ILE A 105 15.17 10.53 4.63
C ILE A 105 16.02 10.14 3.42
N SER A 106 16.75 9.03 3.52
CA SER A 106 17.65 8.52 2.48
C SER A 106 17.36 7.05 2.22
N SER A 107 17.40 6.65 0.96
CA SER A 107 17.39 5.27 0.49
C SER A 107 18.74 4.60 0.68
#